data_AF-A0A965DNI0-F1
#
_entry.id   AF-A0A965DNI0-F1
#
_cell.length_a   1.000
_cell.length_b   1.000
_cell.length_c   1.000
_cell.angle_alpha   90.00
_cell.angle_beta   90.00
_cell.angle_gamma   90.00
#
_symmetry.space_group_name_H-M   'P 1'
#
loop_
_entity.id
_entity.type
_entity.pdbx_description
1 polymer ?
#
loop_
_entity_poly.entity_id
_entity_poly.type
_entity_poly.pdbx_seq_one_letter_code
_entity_poly.pdbx_strand_id
1 'polypeptide(L)'
;KAPSDNTQLHNVYLSAGLNLRKSLFKINERKVGRSCRGEIIEIFAAPEYHVLVKSQTDRYDVGQFSLRAGLGLFHYQTGFSRRSKAWNVKAQFYFRYVPGPITNTMSIKNEFGIQLRIFKFKTYDFVK
;
A
#
# COMPACT_ATOMS: atom_id res chain seq x y z
N LYS A 1 -15.64 23.65 30.73
CA LYS A 1 -14.55 22.71 30.34
C LYS A 1 -15.20 21.36 30.11
N ALA A 2 -15.36 20.93 28.85
CA ALA A 2 -15.80 19.57 28.55
C ALA A 2 -14.67 18.59 28.92
N PRO A 3 -14.95 17.43 29.53
CA PRO A 3 -13.93 16.45 29.83
C PRO A 3 -13.38 15.87 28.52
N SER A 4 -12.07 15.98 28.32
CA SER A 4 -11.36 15.33 27.21
C SER A 4 -11.24 13.84 27.52
N ASP A 5 -12.20 13.04 27.04
CA ASP A 5 -12.12 11.59 27.02
C ASP A 5 -11.04 11.15 26.01
N ASN A 6 -9.77 11.24 26.43
CA ASN A 6 -8.58 10.88 25.66
C ASN A 6 -8.24 9.38 25.77
N THR A 7 -9.18 8.53 26.15
CA THR A 7 -9.01 7.08 26.26
C THR A 7 -9.74 6.37 25.12
N GLN A 8 -9.53 6.80 23.88
CA GLN A 8 -9.81 5.92 22.73
C GLN A 8 -8.74 4.83 22.71
N LEU A 9 -9.03 3.74 23.40
CA LEU A 9 -8.19 2.56 23.42
C LEU A 9 -8.19 1.87 22.06
N HIS A 10 -7.00 1.78 21.46
CA HIS A 10 -6.83 1.24 20.11
C HIS A 10 -6.54 -0.27 20.13
N ASN A 11 -7.36 -1.04 19.41
CA ASN A 11 -7.07 -2.44 19.10
C ASN A 11 -5.84 -2.53 18.17
N VAL A 12 -4.94 -3.48 18.44
CA VAL A 12 -3.72 -3.68 17.64
C VAL A 12 -3.92 -4.86 16.71
N TYR A 13 -3.82 -4.60 15.42
CA TYR A 13 -3.95 -5.62 14.36
C TYR A 13 -2.62 -5.84 13.66
N LEU A 14 -2.23 -7.10 13.52
CA LEU A 14 -1.15 -7.50 12.62
C LEU A 14 -1.77 -7.90 11.29
N SER A 15 -1.34 -7.24 10.23
CA SER A 15 -1.83 -7.48 8.88
C SER A 15 -0.69 -8.03 8.04
N ALA A 16 -0.88 -9.23 7.52
CA ALA A 16 0.02 -9.83 6.53
C ALA A 16 -0.70 -9.85 5.18
N GLY A 17 0.01 -9.59 4.09
CA GLY A 17 -0.59 -9.65 2.77
C GLY A 17 0.44 -9.88 1.69
N LEU A 18 0.02 -10.58 0.64
CA LEU A 18 0.79 -10.76 -0.58
C LEU A 18 0.31 -9.73 -1.59
N ASN A 19 1.21 -9.05 -2.28
CA ASN A 19 0.83 -8.03 -3.25
C ASN A 19 1.25 -8.47 -4.66
N LEU A 20 0.29 -8.98 -5.41
CA LEU A 20 0.45 -9.38 -6.81
C LEU A 20 0.18 -8.19 -7.70
N ARG A 21 1.12 -7.89 -8.60
CA ARG A 21 1.05 -6.71 -9.47
C ARG A 21 1.41 -7.11 -10.88
N LYS A 22 0.69 -6.55 -11.85
CA LYS A 22 1.00 -6.69 -13.27
C LYS A 22 0.97 -5.32 -13.93
N SER A 23 2.07 -4.95 -14.55
CA SER A 23 2.15 -3.77 -15.40
C SER A 23 1.38 -4.04 -16.69
N LEU A 24 0.42 -3.17 -17.01
CA LEU A 24 -0.41 -3.27 -18.21
C LEU A 24 0.23 -2.54 -19.38
N PHE A 25 0.44 -1.23 -19.23
CA PHE A 25 0.91 -0.35 -20.29
C PHE A 25 1.93 0.65 -19.76
N LYS A 26 2.98 0.88 -20.55
CA LYS A 26 3.92 1.99 -20.36
C LYS A 26 3.42 3.16 -21.20
N ILE A 27 3.17 4.32 -20.58
CA ILE A 27 2.62 5.48 -21.29
C ILE A 27 3.74 6.36 -21.84
N ASN A 28 4.76 6.64 -21.02
CA ASN A 28 5.74 7.67 -21.34
C ASN A 28 7.13 7.30 -20.81
N GLU A 29 7.82 6.39 -21.49
CA GLU A 29 9.22 6.08 -21.21
C GLU A 29 10.12 7.01 -22.01
N ARG A 30 10.81 7.93 -21.32
CA ARG A 30 11.74 8.88 -21.94
C ARG A 30 13.07 8.93 -21.22
N LYS A 31 14.14 9.01 -21.98
CA LYS A 31 15.47 9.34 -21.48
C LYS A 31 15.67 10.85 -21.56
N VAL A 32 15.78 11.52 -20.41
CA VAL A 32 16.09 12.95 -20.31
C VAL A 32 17.52 13.09 -19.81
N GLY A 33 18.45 13.31 -20.72
CA GLY A 33 19.89 13.34 -20.42
C GLY A 33 20.40 11.98 -19.94
N ARG A 34 20.89 11.91 -18.69
CA ARG A 34 21.37 10.67 -18.05
C ARG A 34 20.34 10.03 -17.10
N SER A 35 19.10 10.50 -17.11
CA SER A 35 18.01 10.00 -16.27
C SER A 35 16.90 9.41 -17.15
N CYS A 36 16.40 8.24 -16.80
CA CYS A 36 15.24 7.61 -17.41
C CYS A 36 14.02 7.95 -16.57
N ARG A 37 12.96 8.42 -17.23
CA ARG A 37 11.67 8.70 -16.62
C ARG A 37 10.63 7.86 -17.30
N GLY A 38 9.70 7.33 -16.53
CA GLY A 38 8.66 6.46 -17.08
C GLY A 38 7.39 6.49 -16.28
N GLU A 39 6.28 6.28 -16.97
CA GLU A 39 4.96 6.10 -16.37
C GLU A 39 4.38 4.77 -16.80
N ILE A 40 3.87 4.01 -15.83
CA ILE A 40 3.34 2.66 -16.00
C ILE A 40 1.98 2.59 -15.32
N ILE A 41 0.98 2.08 -16.03
CA ILE A 41 -0.28 1.66 -15.43
C ILE A 41 -0.14 0.20 -14.98
N GLU A 42 -0.53 -0.07 -13.74
CA GLU A 42 -0.49 -1.39 -13.14
C GLU A 42 -1.86 -1.78 -12.60
N ILE A 43 -2.23 -3.05 -12.76
CA ILE A 43 -3.26 -3.67 -11.93
C ILE A 43 -2.61 -4.37 -10.75
N PHE A 44 -3.30 -4.41 -9.63
CA PHE A 44 -2.84 -5.18 -8.48
C PHE A 44 -3.99 -5.87 -7.77
N ALA A 45 -3.66 -7.00 -7.16
CA ALA A 45 -4.50 -7.74 -6.24
C ALA A 45 -3.63 -8.12 -5.04
N ALA A 46 -4.12 -7.81 -3.85
CA ALA A 46 -3.42 -8.06 -2.61
C ALA A 46 -4.36 -8.77 -1.62
N PRO A 47 -4.31 -10.12 -1.56
CA PRO A 47 -4.92 -10.83 -0.45
C PRO A 47 -4.20 -10.48 0.86
N GLU A 48 -4.96 -10.09 1.85
CA GLU A 48 -4.52 -9.67 3.19
C GLU A 48 -5.24 -10.54 4.23
N TYR A 49 -4.53 -10.88 5.30
CA TYR A 49 -5.06 -11.57 6.46
C TYR A 49 -4.71 -10.77 7.70
N HIS A 50 -5.72 -10.49 8.51
CA HIS A 50 -5.63 -9.59 9.65
C HIS A 50 -5.88 -10.38 10.93
N VAL A 51 -4.91 -10.35 11.85
CA VAL A 51 -5.00 -11.02 13.15
C VAL A 51 -5.01 -9.95 14.25
N LEU A 52 -5.95 -10.05 15.17
CA LEU A 52 -5.99 -9.22 16.36
C LEU A 52 -4.90 -9.71 17.33
N VAL A 53 -3.89 -8.87 17.59
CA VAL A 53 -2.76 -9.22 18.48
C VAL A 53 -3.07 -8.83 19.92
N LYS A 54 -3.78 -7.71 20.11
CA LYS A 54 -4.18 -7.22 21.43
C LYS A 54 -5.59 -6.68 21.36
N SER A 55 -6.49 -7.40 22.02
CA SER A 55 -7.86 -6.96 22.30
C SER A 55 -7.93 -6.42 23.72
N GLN A 56 -8.67 -5.34 23.94
CA GLN A 56 -9.00 -4.83 25.27
C GLN A 56 -10.36 -5.36 25.76
N THR A 57 -11.01 -6.19 24.96
CA THR A 57 -12.23 -6.93 25.30
C THR A 57 -11.91 -8.42 25.29
N ASP A 58 -12.63 -9.25 26.07
CA ASP A 58 -12.54 -10.74 26.06
C ASP A 58 -12.92 -11.39 24.71
N ARG A 59 -12.92 -10.60 23.63
CA ARG A 59 -13.20 -11.03 22.27
C ARG A 59 -11.93 -11.57 21.63
N TYR A 60 -11.96 -12.88 21.43
CA TYR A 60 -11.10 -13.57 20.49
C TYR A 60 -11.73 -13.45 19.09
N ASP A 61 -11.50 -12.33 18.41
CA ASP A 61 -11.92 -12.19 17.03
C ASP A 61 -11.07 -13.14 16.15
N VAL A 62 -11.74 -14.03 15.44
CA VAL A 62 -11.11 -14.92 14.45
C VAL A 62 -10.51 -14.05 13.35
N GLY A 63 -9.27 -14.35 12.95
CA GLY A 63 -8.57 -13.58 11.92
C GLY A 63 -9.41 -13.38 10.66
N GLN A 64 -9.32 -12.18 10.08
CA GLN A 64 -10.18 -11.75 8.98
C GLN A 64 -9.40 -11.68 7.68
N PHE A 65 -9.91 -12.35 6.65
CA PHE A 65 -9.38 -12.23 5.30
C PHE A 65 -9.95 -10.98 4.62
N SER A 66 -9.11 -10.28 3.84
CA SER A 66 -9.55 -9.25 2.92
C SER A 66 -8.80 -9.33 1.60
N LEU A 67 -9.40 -8.84 0.53
CA LEU A 67 -8.81 -8.76 -0.79
C LEU A 67 -8.83 -7.31 -1.25
N ARG A 68 -7.65 -6.74 -1.46
CA ARG A 68 -7.49 -5.41 -2.03
C ARG A 68 -7.14 -5.50 -3.50
N ALA A 69 -8.03 -5.04 -4.38
CA ALA A 69 -7.75 -5.02 -5.81
C ALA A 69 -7.91 -3.61 -6.37
N GLY A 70 -7.14 -3.28 -7.40
CA GLY A 70 -7.18 -1.93 -7.93
C GLY A 70 -6.26 -1.66 -9.10
N LEU A 71 -6.28 -0.40 -9.50
CA LEU A 71 -5.46 0.17 -10.55
C LEU A 71 -4.48 1.16 -9.93
N GLY A 72 -3.25 1.17 -10.42
CA GLY A 72 -2.20 2.07 -9.98
C GLY A 72 -1.51 2.75 -11.15
N LEU A 73 -1.16 4.01 -10.95
CA LEU A 73 -0.23 4.74 -11.79
C LEU A 73 1.11 4.80 -11.09
N PHE A 74 2.16 4.36 -11.76
CA PHE A 74 3.52 4.32 -11.26
C PHE A 74 4.41 5.21 -12.11
N HIS A 75 4.93 6.28 -11.52
CA HIS A 75 5.93 7.16 -12.11
C HIS A 75 7.29 6.84 -11.50
N TYR A 76 8.29 6.56 -12.34
CA TYR A 76 9.67 6.37 -11.91
C TYR A 76 10.61 7.38 -12.57
N GLN A 77 11.63 7.76 -11.82
CA GLN A 77 12.74 8.58 -12.27
C GLN A 77 14.05 7.96 -11.76
N THR A 78 14.88 7.46 -12.67
CA THR A 78 16.21 6.94 -12.34
C THR A 78 17.18 8.09 -12.07
N GLY A 79 18.11 7.86 -11.13
CA GLY A 79 19.07 8.86 -10.68
C GLY A 79 20.15 9.19 -11.72
N PHE A 80 20.82 10.32 -11.53
CA PHE A 80 21.98 10.72 -12.33
C PHE A 80 23.25 10.01 -11.82
N SER A 81 24.20 9.69 -12.71
CA SER A 81 25.48 9.04 -12.34
C SER A 81 26.30 9.77 -11.26
N ARG A 82 26.05 11.07 -11.01
CA ARG A 82 26.71 11.86 -9.93
C ARG A 82 25.91 11.94 -8.63
N ARG A 83 24.60 11.71 -8.68
CA ARG A 83 23.70 11.70 -7.52
C ARG A 83 22.86 10.44 -7.65
N SER A 84 23.39 9.34 -7.12
CA SER A 84 22.81 8.01 -6.96
C SER A 84 21.43 7.98 -6.28
N LYS A 85 20.47 8.84 -6.63
CA LYS A 85 19.17 8.98 -5.98
C LYS A 85 18.10 8.87 -7.05
N ALA A 86 17.21 7.90 -6.92
CA ALA A 86 16.04 7.70 -7.75
C ALA A 86 14.77 7.94 -6.95
N TRP A 87 13.71 8.29 -7.67
CA TRP A 87 12.39 8.58 -7.13
C TRP A 87 11.35 7.71 -7.82
N ASN A 88 10.45 7.13 -7.03
CA ASN A 88 9.27 6.45 -7.52
C ASN A 88 8.04 7.03 -6.83
N VAL A 89 7.09 7.52 -7.60
CA VAL A 89 5.78 8.00 -7.12
C VAL A 89 4.73 7.01 -7.60
N LYS A 90 3.91 6.50 -6.69
CA LYS A 90 2.86 5.54 -7.00
C LYS A 90 1.53 6.00 -6.44
N ALA A 91 0.56 6.23 -7.31
CA ALA A 91 -0.83 6.45 -6.96
C ALA A 91 -1.62 5.16 -7.20
N GLN A 92 -2.40 4.70 -6.23
CA GLN A 92 -3.21 3.49 -6.33
C GLN A 92 -4.65 3.80 -5.94
N PHE A 93 -5.58 3.51 -6.83
CA PHE A 93 -7.01 3.48 -6.56
C PHE A 93 -7.39 2.02 -6.30
N TYR A 94 -8.01 1.75 -5.17
CA TYR A 94 -8.32 0.39 -4.76
C TYR A 94 -9.67 0.24 -4.10
N PHE A 95 -10.22 -0.95 -4.26
CA PHE A 95 -11.34 -1.45 -3.50
C PHE A 95 -10.87 -2.60 -2.61
N ARG A 96 -11.20 -2.54 -1.33
CA ARG A 96 -10.97 -3.64 -0.39
C ARG A 96 -12.29 -4.36 -0.16
N TYR A 97 -12.29 -5.65 -0.49
CA TYR A 97 -13.39 -6.55 -0.22
C TYR A 97 -13.07 -7.44 0.98
N VAL A 98 -14.01 -7.59 1.89
CA VAL A 98 -13.86 -8.37 3.11
C VAL A 98 -14.95 -9.44 3.13
N PRO A 99 -14.65 -10.70 2.75
CA PRO A 99 -15.62 -11.78 2.83
C PRO A 99 -15.78 -12.24 4.28
N GLY A 100 -16.95 -12.04 4.87
CA GLY A 100 -17.28 -12.58 6.20
C GLY A 100 -18.52 -11.96 6.83
N PRO A 101 -19.13 -12.63 7.82
CA PRO A 101 -20.28 -12.10 8.53
C PRO A 101 -19.90 -10.84 9.32
N ILE A 102 -20.80 -9.84 9.30
CA ILE A 102 -20.69 -8.53 9.98
C ILE A 102 -20.56 -8.68 11.52
N THR A 103 -20.64 -9.91 12.04
CA THR A 103 -20.56 -10.27 13.46
C THR A 103 -19.16 -10.14 14.06
N ASN A 104 -18.12 -10.10 13.23
CA ASN A 104 -16.75 -9.86 13.71
C ASN A 104 -16.59 -8.36 13.98
N THR A 105 -16.22 -7.98 15.21
CA THR A 105 -16.09 -6.56 15.59
C THR A 105 -14.78 -5.92 15.12
N MET A 106 -14.01 -6.65 14.33
CA MET A 106 -12.84 -6.11 13.63
C MET A 106 -13.23 -4.88 12.79
N SER A 107 -12.42 -3.84 12.90
CA SER A 107 -12.67 -2.52 12.29
C SER A 107 -12.54 -2.51 10.75
N ILE A 108 -12.17 -3.64 10.14
CA ILE A 108 -11.82 -3.70 8.72
C ILE A 108 -13.10 -3.93 7.91
N LYS A 109 -13.55 -2.86 7.25
CA LYS A 109 -14.76 -2.85 6.43
C LYS A 109 -14.40 -2.81 4.94
N ASN A 110 -15.40 -3.07 4.10
CA ASN A 110 -15.31 -2.78 2.68
C ASN A 110 -15.03 -1.28 2.51
N GLU A 111 -13.99 -0.94 1.77
CA GLU A 111 -13.56 0.44 1.59
C GLU A 111 -13.09 0.70 0.17
N PHE A 112 -13.38 1.92 -0.31
CA PHE A 112 -12.70 2.51 -1.44
C PHE A 112 -11.60 3.42 -0.92
N GLY A 113 -10.40 3.26 -1.45
CA GLY A 113 -9.24 3.99 -0.99
C GLY A 113 -8.37 4.49 -2.14
N ILE A 114 -7.72 5.61 -1.86
CA ILE A 114 -6.67 6.17 -2.70
C ILE A 114 -5.39 6.13 -1.87
N GLN A 115 -4.33 5.55 -2.41
CA GLN A 115 -3.04 5.50 -1.75
C GLN A 115 -1.96 6.12 -2.61
N LEU A 116 -1.34 7.19 -2.10
CA LEU A 116 -0.15 7.79 -2.66
C LEU A 116 1.08 7.28 -1.91
N ARG A 117 2.07 6.74 -2.61
CA ARG A 117 3.35 6.33 -2.05
C ARG A 117 4.48 7.03 -2.80
N ILE A 118 5.36 7.70 -2.06
CA ILE A 118 6.54 8.36 -2.60
C ILE A 118 7.75 7.65 -2.01
N PHE A 119 8.55 7.03 -2.88
CA PHE A 119 9.77 6.34 -2.52
C PHE A 119 10.96 7.10 -3.05
N LYS A 120 11.94 7.31 -2.18
CA LYS A 120 13.25 7.82 -2.53
C LYS A 120 14.27 6.75 -2.15
N PHE A 121 15.05 6.29 -3.12
CA PHE A 121 16.03 5.25 -2.88
C PHE A 121 17.36 5.61 -3.53
N LYS A 122 18.43 5.07 -2.95
CA LYS A 122 19.78 5.26 -3.47
C LYS A 122 20.06 4.17 -4.50
N THR A 123 20.44 4.55 -5.71
CA THR A 123 20.80 3.64 -6.80
C THR A 123 22.31 3.44 -6.79
N TYR A 124 22.76 2.22 -6.48
CA TYR A 124 24.16 1.86 -6.57
C TYR A 124 24.47 1.35 -7.97
N ASP A 125 25.62 1.76 -8.50
CA ASP A 125 26.13 1.21 -9.75
C ASP A 125 26.82 -0.11 -9.39
N PHE A 126 26.22 -1.24 -9.76
CA PHE A 126 26.73 -2.57 -9.44
C PHE A 126 27.81 -3.04 -10.44
N VAL A 127 28.18 -2.20 -11.42
CA VAL A 127 29.12 -2.53 -12.51
C VAL A 127 30.50 -1.89 -12.28
N LYS A 128 30.97 -1.89 -11.03
CA LYS A 128 32.36 -1.55 -10.70
C LYS A 128 33.04 -2.72 -10.02
#